data_AF-A0A8T3KH60-F1
#
_entry.id   AF-A0A8T3KH60-F1
#
_cell.length_a   1.000
_cell.length_b   1.000
_cell.length_c   1.000
_cell.angle_alpha   90.00
_cell.angle_beta   90.00
_cell.angle_gamma   90.00
#
_symmetry.space_group_name_H-M   'P 1'
#
loop_
_entity.id
_entity.type
_entity.pdbx_description
1 polymer ?
#
loop_
_entity_poly.entity_id
_entity_poly.type
_entity_poly.pdbx_seq_one_letter_code
_entity_poly.pdbx_strand_id
1 'polypeptide(L)' 'MARQKRITFDGEHYYIDLVFYNYILKCFVLIDLKVGKLTHQDIGQMQMYVNFYTRELMNE' A
#
# COMPACT_ATOMS: atom_id res chain seq x y z
N MET A 1 -2.62 -9.49 -13.39
CA MET A 1 -3.67 -9.73 -12.37
C MET A 1 -3.33 -8.87 -11.17
N ALA A 2 -4.24 -7.97 -10.76
CA ALA A 2 -4.08 -7.24 -9.50
C ALA A 2 -4.33 -8.22 -8.36
N ARG A 3 -3.36 -8.36 -7.45
CA ARG A 3 -3.41 -9.36 -6.37
C ARG A 3 -3.32 -8.64 -5.04
N GLN A 4 -4.12 -9.09 -4.09
CA GLN A 4 -3.98 -8.69 -2.70
C GLN A 4 -2.53 -8.91 -2.24
N LYS A 5 -1.91 -7.86 -1.70
CA LYS A 5 -0.50 -7.90 -1.29
C LYS A 5 -0.42 -7.83 0.22
N ARG A 6 0.18 -8.86 0.83
CA ARG A 6 0.51 -8.88 2.24
C ARG A 6 1.80 -8.10 2.52
N ILE A 7 1.75 -7.24 3.53
CA ILE A 7 2.89 -6.55 4.14
C ILE A 7 2.96 -7.00 5.60
N THR A 8 4.16 -7.28 6.09
CA THR A 8 4.37 -7.59 7.50
C THR A 8 5.21 -6.48 8.10
N PHE A 9 4.71 -5.86 9.17
CA PHE A 9 5.41 -4.81 9.90
C PHE A 9 5.26 -5.04 11.39
N ASP A 10 6.37 -5.07 12.12
CA ASP A 10 6.42 -5.29 13.57
C ASP A 10 5.63 -6.53 14.06
N GLY A 11 5.68 -7.62 13.29
CA GLY A 11 4.96 -8.86 13.60
C GLY A 11 3.49 -8.87 13.18
N GLU A 12 2.92 -7.72 12.79
CA GLU A 12 1.53 -7.60 12.34
C GLU A 12 1.41 -7.73 10.81
N HIS A 13 0.30 -8.35 10.37
CA HIS A 13 0.01 -8.58 8.96
C HIS A 13 -1.04 -7.63 8.42
N TYR A 14 -0.68 -6.94 7.36
CA TYR A 14 -1.53 -5.98 6.66
C TYR A 14 -1.71 -6.39 5.21
N TYR A 15 -2.84 -5.99 4.62
CA TYR A 15 -3.21 -6.36 3.26
C TYR A 15 -3.64 -5.12 2.49
N ILE A 16 -3.09 -4.95 1.29
CA ILE A 16 -3.54 -3.96 0.31
C ILE A 16 -4.34 -4.70 -0.74
N ASP A 17 -5.52 -4.18 -1.09
CA ASP A 17 -6.40 -4.81 -2.07
C ASP A 17 -5.75 -4.91 -3.44
N LEU A 18 -5.26 -3.79 -3.98
CA LEU A 18 -4.65 -3.73 -5.31
C LEU A 18 -3.33 -2.96 -5.28
N VAL A 19 -2.30 -3.54 -5.90
CA VAL A 19 -1.00 -2.90 -6.10
C VAL A 19 -0.65 -2.99 -7.58
N PHE A 20 -0.34 -1.85 -8.19
CA PHE A 20 0.10 -1.73 -9.56
C PHE A 20 1.46 -1.04 -9.65
N TYR A 21 2.15 -1.26 -10.75
CA TYR A 21 3.35 -0.51 -11.12
C TYR A 21 3.07 0.29 -12.39
N ASN A 22 3.22 1.61 -12.31
CA ASN A 22 3.16 2.47 -13.48
C ASN A 22 4.55 2.51 -14.14
N TYR A 23 4.66 1.92 -15.34
CA TYR A 23 5.93 1.83 -16.07
C TYR A 23 6.45 3.17 -16.60
N ILE A 24 5.55 4.11 -16.94
CA ILE A 24 5.94 5.41 -17.51
C ILE A 24 6.53 6.31 -16.42
N LEU A 25 5.84 6.39 -15.29
CA LEU A 25 6.23 7.20 -14.12
C LEU A 25 7.20 6.47 -13.19
N LYS A 26 7.41 5.17 -13.39
CA LYS A 26 8.23 4.30 -12.56
C LYS A 26 7.84 4.31 -11.08
N CYS A 27 6.55 4.29 -10.78
CA CYS A 27 6.03 4.36 -9.42
C CYS A 27 5.01 3.26 -9.10
N PHE A 28 4.91 2.89 -7.83
CA PHE A 28 3.87 2.00 -7.35
C PHE A 28 2.58 2.78 -7.07
N VAL A 29 1.45 2.21 -7.45
CA VAL A 29 0.10 2.73 -7.16
C VAL A 29 -0.60 1.73 -6.26
N LEU A 30 -0.86 2.15 -5.01
CA LEU A 30 -1.51 1.36 -3.97
C LEU A 30 -2.98 1.80 -3.87
N ILE A 31 -3.91 0.85 -3.94
CA ILE A 31 -5.36 1.12 -3.87
C ILE A 31 -5.97 0.19 -2.82
N ASP A 32 -6.71 0.81 -1.90
CA ASP A 32 -7.47 0.13 -0.84
C ASP A 32 -8.93 0.58 -0.93
N LEU A 33 -9.86 -0.36 -1.00
CA LEU A 33 -11.27 -0.09 -1.25
C LEU A 33 -12.05 -0.14 0.07
N LYS A 34 -12.71 0.97 0.42
CA LYS A 34 -13.61 1.04 1.59
C LYS A 34 -15.05 1.23 1.14
N VAL A 35 -15.97 0.44 1.71
CA VAL A 35 -17.42 0.57 1.48
C VAL A 35 -18.00 1.76 2.26
N GLY A 36 -17.34 2.16 3.36
CA GLY A 36 -17.78 3.22 4.24
C GLY A 36 -16.94 4.50 4.12
N LYS A 37 -17.25 5.47 5.00
CA LYS A 37 -16.45 6.69 5.13
C LYS A 37 -15.04 6.36 5.58
N LEU A 38 -14.08 7.03 4.99
CA LEU A 38 -12.67 6.90 5.32
C LEU A 38 -12.41 7.45 6.73
N THR A 39 -11.81 6.63 7.58
CA THR A 39 -11.47 6.99 8.97
C THR A 39 -10.05 7.54 9.07
N HIS A 40 -9.71 8.20 10.18
CA HIS A 40 -8.34 8.68 10.41
C HIS A 40 -7.35 7.50 10.50
N GLN A 41 -7.82 6.35 10.99
CA GLN A 41 -7.07 5.12 11.06
C GLN A 41 -6.74 4.59 9.65
N ASP A 42 -7.69 4.64 8.71
CA ASP A 42 -7.45 4.23 7.32
C ASP A 42 -6.38 5.11 6.66
N ILE A 43 -6.37 6.43 6.94
CA ILE A 43 -5.33 7.34 6.46
C ILE A 43 -3.97 6.94 7.03
N GLY A 44 -3.89 6.70 8.34
CA GLY A 44 -2.65 6.28 9.00
C GLY A 44 -2.11 4.96 8.44
N GLN A 45 -2.99 4.00 8.16
CA GLN A 45 -2.64 2.74 7.51
C GLN A 45 -2.08 2.96 6.10
N MET A 46 -2.76 3.77 5.28
CA MET A 46 -2.27 4.10 3.93
C MET A 46 -0.93 4.84 3.96
N GLN A 47 -0.72 5.73 4.92
CA GLN A 47 0.56 6.42 5.13
C GLN A 47 1.68 5.41 5.44
N MET A 48 1.40 4.42 6.30
CA MET A 48 2.35 3.35 6.62
C MET A 48 2.70 2.53 5.36
N TYR A 49 1.73 2.19 4.53
CA TYR A 49 1.96 1.47 3.28
C TYR A 49 2.84 2.24 2.30
N VAL A 50 2.56 3.53 2.08
CA VAL A 50 3.37 4.37 1.19
C VAL A 50 4.80 4.48 1.69
N ASN A 51 4.99 4.66 3.00
CA ASN A 51 6.32 4.72 3.61
C ASN A 51 7.09 3.40 3.45
N PHE A 52 6.42 2.26 3.63
CA PHE A 52 7.02 0.95 3.42
C PHE A 52 7.51 0.77 1.98
N TYR A 53 6.67 1.04 0.98
CA TYR A 53 7.06 0.93 -0.44
C TYR A 53 8.18 1.89 -0.82
N THR A 54 8.13 3.12 -0.31
CA THR A 54 9.18 4.11 -0.56
C THR A 54 10.52 3.62 -0.03
N ARG A 55 10.56 3.08 1.20
CA ARG A 55 11.79 2.65 1.85
C ARG A 55 12.39 1.38 1.24
N GLU A 56 11.54 0.38 1.01
CA GLU A 56 11.99 -0.99 0.68
C GLU A 56 12.07 -1.26 -0.82
N LEU A 57 11.34 -0.52 -1.66
CA LEU A 57 11.17 -0.85 -3.08
C LEU A 57 11.50 0.28 -4.06
N MET A 58 11.70 1.51 -3.58
CA MET A 58 12.01 2.67 -4.42
C MET A 58 13.40 3.28 -4.17
N ASN A 59 14.14 2.82 -3.16
CA ASN A 59 15.47 3.32 -2.81
C ASN A 59 16.63 2.47 -3.41
N GLU A 60 16.39 1.75 -4.50
CA GLU A 60 17.44 1.24 -5.39
C GLU A 60 17.56 2.11 -6.65
#